data_AF-A0A3M1R529-F1
#
_entry.id   AF-A0A3M1R529-F1
#
_cell.length_a   1.000
_cell.length_b   1.000
_cell.length_c   1.000
_cell.angle_alpha   90.00
_cell.angle_beta   90.00
_cell.angle_gamma   90.00
#
_symmetry.space_group_name_H-M   'P 1'
#
loop_
_entity.id
_entity.type
_entity.pdbx_description
1 polymer ?
#
loop_
_entity_poly.entity_id
_entity_poly.type
_entity_poly.pdbx_seq_one_letter_code
_entity_poly.pdbx_strand_id
1 'polypeptide(L)'
;MLVLSRRKDEGVRFPTLGIEFKVLRIGGKSVRLGVKAPRNVPVVRSELESHQESDSETSETAPCREAMKDPSKLFACLQFALQVVDFHLQRGEIDKARLMMRRAEERLASAAAAFEAKSAKPRSALVVAENEQDRRRMIDMLSHGGYAVDAVADAEEALRYLAEHDRPDMVIFDVRSEEKTDEAMSRIRKDPRWNGIKLFTLGDHRAAELGVRLSPRQSGIHRLNRDDNDTTLMNAIDQEMIGSA
;
A
#
# COMPACT_ATOMS: atom_id res chain seq x y z
N MET A 1 -17.33 -6.18 -36.03
CA MET A 1 -16.14 -6.06 -36.91
C MET A 1 -16.40 -4.93 -37.90
N LEU A 2 -15.58 -3.88 -37.89
CA LEU A 2 -15.70 -2.77 -38.85
C LEU A 2 -14.81 -3.08 -40.07
N VAL A 3 -15.41 -3.18 -41.25
CA VAL A 3 -14.71 -3.52 -42.50
C VAL A 3 -14.62 -2.27 -43.37
N LEU A 4 -13.41 -1.81 -43.68
CA LEU A 4 -13.17 -0.59 -44.46
C LEU A 4 -12.20 -0.88 -45.60
N SER A 5 -12.59 -0.48 -46.82
CA SER A 5 -11.67 -0.44 -47.96
C SER A 5 -10.93 0.91 -47.98
N ARG A 6 -9.60 0.88 -48.06
CA ARG A 6 -8.74 2.07 -48.02
C ARG A 6 -7.79 2.11 -49.22
N ARG A 7 -7.62 3.29 -49.81
CA ARG A 7 -6.63 3.53 -50.87
C ARG A 7 -5.24 3.85 -50.27
N LYS A 8 -4.23 3.97 -51.13
CA LYS A 8 -2.88 4.41 -50.72
C LYS A 8 -2.99 5.75 -49.95
N ASP A 9 -2.28 5.85 -48.84
CA ASP A 9 -2.21 6.99 -47.91
C ASP A 9 -3.47 7.26 -47.08
N GLU A 10 -4.54 6.47 -47.24
CA GLU A 10 -5.71 6.51 -46.36
C GLU A 10 -5.47 5.71 -45.07
N GLY A 11 -6.14 6.13 -44.00
CA GLY A 11 -5.94 5.55 -42.67
C GLY A 11 -7.20 5.43 -41.82
N VAL A 12 -7.06 4.71 -40.71
CA VAL A 12 -8.09 4.53 -39.69
C VAL A 12 -7.53 5.02 -38.37
N ARG A 13 -8.26 5.90 -37.69
CA ARG A 13 -7.86 6.48 -36.41
C ARG A 13 -8.73 5.91 -35.29
N PHE A 14 -8.10 5.66 -34.15
CA PHE A 14 -8.73 5.31 -32.89
C PHE A 14 -8.49 6.48 -31.93
N PRO A 15 -9.37 7.50 -31.90
CA PRO A 15 -9.12 8.74 -31.15
C PRO A 15 -8.86 8.49 -29.67
N THR A 16 -9.61 7.57 -29.05
CA THR A 16 -9.51 7.23 -27.62
C THR A 16 -8.16 6.59 -27.27
N LEU A 17 -7.55 5.85 -28.19
CA LEU A 17 -6.30 5.11 -27.97
C LEU A 17 -5.08 5.84 -28.55
N GLY A 18 -5.28 6.93 -29.30
CA GLY A 18 -4.20 7.63 -29.99
C GLY A 18 -3.52 6.80 -31.09
N ILE A 19 -4.17 5.74 -31.58
CA ILE A 19 -3.60 4.84 -32.60
C ILE A 19 -4.08 5.28 -33.99
N GLU A 20 -3.16 5.29 -34.95
CA GLU A 20 -3.44 5.58 -36.36
C GLU A 20 -2.85 4.51 -37.26
N PHE A 21 -3.69 3.88 -38.08
CA PHE A 21 -3.28 2.97 -39.14
C PHE A 21 -3.25 3.72 -40.46
N LYS A 22 -2.20 3.55 -41.28
CA LYS A 22 -2.09 4.11 -42.64
C LYS A 22 -1.70 3.05 -43.64
N VAL A 23 -2.32 3.08 -44.81
CA VAL A 23 -1.94 2.21 -45.94
C VAL A 23 -0.79 2.86 -46.69
N LEU A 24 0.43 2.36 -46.51
CA LEU A 24 1.63 2.92 -47.16
C LEU A 24 1.75 2.48 -48.62
N ARG A 25 1.37 1.23 -48.92
CA ARG A 25 1.43 0.69 -50.28
C ARG A 25 0.45 -0.47 -50.43
N ILE A 26 -0.24 -0.52 -51.57
CA ILE A 26 -1.07 -1.65 -51.97
C ILE A 26 -0.33 -2.34 -53.12
N GLY A 27 -0.04 -3.63 -52.98
CA GLY A 27 0.62 -4.43 -54.01
C GLY A 27 -0.09 -5.76 -54.18
N GLY A 28 -0.98 -5.86 -55.17
CA GLY A 28 -1.66 -7.10 -55.58
C GLY A 28 -2.28 -7.89 -54.42
N LYS A 29 -1.52 -8.84 -53.87
CA LYS A 29 -1.91 -9.74 -52.78
C LYS A 29 -1.51 -9.27 -51.37
N SER A 30 -0.77 -8.17 -51.25
CA SER A 30 -0.21 -7.69 -49.98
C SER A 30 -0.42 -6.18 -49.81
N VAL A 31 -0.62 -5.75 -48.57
CA VAL A 31 -0.75 -4.33 -48.22
C VAL A 31 0.32 -4.01 -47.17
N ARG A 32 1.08 -2.95 -47.39
CA ARG A 32 2.00 -2.41 -46.40
C ARG A 32 1.24 -1.43 -45.52
N LEU A 33 1.05 -1.81 -44.26
CA LEU A 33 0.40 -1.00 -43.24
C LEU A 33 1.45 -0.32 -42.36
N GLY A 34 1.28 0.96 -42.10
CA GLY A 34 1.99 1.70 -41.06
C GLY A 34 1.08 1.83 -39.85
N VAL A 35 1.58 1.48 -38.67
CA VAL A 35 0.86 1.63 -37.39
C VAL A 35 1.60 2.66 -36.56
N LYS A 36 0.92 3.75 -36.21
CA LYS A 36 1.41 4.76 -35.28
C LYS A 36 0.65 4.61 -33.98
N ALA A 37 1.33 4.13 -32.95
CA ALA A 37 0.77 3.96 -31.62
C ALA A 37 1.62 4.72 -30.58
N PRO A 38 1.00 5.23 -29.49
CA PRO A 38 1.74 5.83 -28.39
C PRO A 38 2.58 4.79 -27.63
N ARG A 39 3.60 5.25 -26.89
CA ARG A 39 4.63 4.38 -26.25
C ARG A 39 4.06 3.35 -25.26
N ASN A 40 2.86 3.58 -24.76
CA ASN A 40 2.17 2.72 -23.80
C ASN A 40 1.33 1.61 -24.46
N VAL A 41 1.20 1.59 -25.79
CA VAL A 41 0.44 0.57 -26.52
C VAL A 41 1.40 -0.33 -27.29
N PRO A 42 1.55 -1.61 -26.91
CA PRO A 42 2.39 -2.55 -27.65
C PRO A 42 1.76 -2.88 -29.00
N VAL A 43 2.57 -2.85 -30.07
CA VAL A 43 2.17 -3.26 -31.43
C VAL A 43 3.01 -4.47 -31.80
N VAL A 44 2.41 -5.65 -31.74
CA VAL A 44 3.05 -6.93 -32.10
C VAL A 44 2.51 -7.44 -33.43
N ARG A 45 3.31 -8.24 -34.13
CA ARG A 45 2.83 -8.96 -35.31
C ARG A 45 2.18 -10.26 -34.85
N SER A 46 1.12 -10.71 -35.52
CA SER A 46 0.38 -11.93 -35.16
C SER A 46 1.27 -13.17 -35.11
N GLU A 47 2.32 -13.23 -35.92
CA GLU A 47 3.29 -14.34 -35.88
C GLU A 47 4.21 -14.30 -34.65
N LEU A 48 4.44 -13.13 -34.06
CA LEU A 48 5.25 -12.96 -32.85
C LEU A 48 4.46 -13.22 -31.55
N GLU A 49 3.14 -13.38 -31.63
CA GLU A 49 2.32 -13.82 -30.48
C GLU A 49 2.60 -15.30 -30.12
N SER A 50 3.02 -16.11 -31.11
CA SER A 50 3.21 -17.57 -30.98
C SER A 50 4.49 -18.04 -30.26
N HIS A 51 5.30 -17.13 -29.68
CA HIS A 51 6.38 -17.47 -28.75
C HIS A 51 6.13 -16.96 -27.32
N GLN A 52 4.90 -16.51 -27.02
CA GLN A 52 4.47 -16.25 -25.64
C GLN A 52 3.45 -17.28 -25.14
N GLU A 53 2.87 -18.10 -26.04
CA GLU A 53 1.93 -19.17 -25.64
C GLU A 53 2.58 -20.53 -25.38
N SER A 54 3.85 -20.76 -25.77
CA SER A 54 4.60 -22.01 -25.51
C SER A 54 5.72 -21.91 -24.45
N ASP A 55 5.82 -20.78 -23.75
CA ASP A 55 6.57 -20.63 -22.48
C ASP A 55 5.62 -20.70 -21.27
N SER A 56 4.45 -21.35 -21.46
CA SER A 56 3.32 -21.36 -20.53
C SER A 56 3.45 -22.33 -19.35
N GLU A 57 4.61 -22.96 -19.11
CA GLU A 57 4.84 -23.78 -17.91
C GLU A 57 6.15 -23.48 -17.15
N THR A 58 6.90 -22.41 -17.46
CA THR A 58 8.05 -22.06 -16.61
C THR A 58 8.38 -20.56 -16.61
N SER A 59 7.42 -19.73 -16.23
CA SER A 59 7.67 -18.46 -15.53
C SER A 59 6.44 -17.97 -14.77
N GLU A 60 5.76 -18.90 -14.08
CA GLU A 60 4.96 -18.54 -12.93
C GLU A 60 5.92 -18.12 -11.80
N THR A 61 6.20 -16.82 -11.67
CA THR A 61 6.43 -16.13 -10.37
C THR A 61 6.88 -14.66 -10.46
N ALA A 62 7.18 -14.07 -11.63
CA ALA A 62 8.04 -12.88 -11.66
C ALA A 62 7.54 -11.53 -12.25
N PRO A 63 6.24 -11.26 -12.52
CA PRO A 63 5.80 -9.86 -12.57
C PRO A 63 4.82 -9.44 -11.46
N CYS A 64 4.36 -10.38 -10.63
CA CYS A 64 3.24 -10.10 -9.69
C CYS A 64 3.61 -10.14 -8.19
N ARG A 65 4.82 -10.54 -7.81
CA ARG A 65 5.25 -10.43 -6.39
C ARG A 65 5.47 -8.98 -5.96
N GLU A 66 5.78 -8.07 -6.89
CA GLU A 66 6.03 -6.65 -6.63
C GLU A 66 4.78 -5.76 -6.71
N ALA A 67 3.68 -6.26 -7.30
CA ALA A 67 2.40 -5.56 -7.29
C ALA A 67 1.73 -5.56 -5.89
N MET A 68 2.27 -6.34 -4.95
CA MET A 68 1.72 -6.55 -3.60
C MET A 68 2.24 -5.58 -2.53
N LYS A 69 3.08 -4.60 -2.91
CA LYS A 69 3.61 -3.59 -1.98
C LYS A 69 2.86 -2.25 -2.02
N ASP A 70 2.18 -1.93 -3.13
CA ASP A 70 1.48 -0.66 -3.30
C ASP A 70 -0.04 -0.88 -3.36
N PRO A 71 -0.83 -0.35 -2.41
CA PRO A 71 -2.28 -0.49 -2.41
C PRO A 71 -2.93 0.09 -3.68
N SER A 72 -2.30 1.10 -4.29
CA SER A 72 -2.76 1.71 -5.54
C SER A 72 -2.67 0.76 -6.74
N LYS A 73 -1.65 -0.11 -6.81
CA LYS A 73 -1.49 -1.07 -7.91
C LYS A 73 -2.50 -2.21 -7.80
N LEU A 74 -2.77 -2.65 -6.56
CA LEU A 74 -3.81 -3.64 -6.28
C LEU A 74 -5.19 -3.12 -6.67
N PHE A 75 -5.51 -1.87 -6.29
CA PHE A 75 -6.77 -1.24 -6.67
C PHE A 75 -6.96 -1.14 -8.19
N ALA A 76 -5.92 -0.72 -8.92
CA ALA A 76 -5.95 -0.66 -10.37
C ALA A 76 -6.16 -2.04 -11.02
N CYS A 77 -5.52 -3.09 -10.48
CA CYS A 77 -5.71 -4.47 -10.96
C CYS A 77 -7.14 -4.97 -10.71
N LEU A 78 -7.71 -4.67 -9.53
CA LEU A 78 -9.07 -5.06 -9.20
C LEU A 78 -10.09 -4.34 -10.08
N GLN A 79 -9.90 -3.05 -10.30
CA GLN A 79 -10.74 -2.25 -11.21
C GLN A 79 -10.73 -2.83 -12.62
N PHE A 80 -9.55 -3.18 -13.14
CA PHE A 80 -9.42 -3.80 -14.45
C PHE A 80 -10.10 -5.17 -14.52
N ALA A 81 -9.94 -6.00 -13.49
CA ALA A 81 -10.59 -7.31 -13.42
C ALA A 81 -12.13 -7.19 -13.47
N LEU A 82 -12.71 -6.23 -12.75
CA LEU A 82 -14.15 -5.96 -12.78
C LEU A 82 -14.62 -5.49 -14.17
N GLN A 83 -13.84 -4.65 -14.86
CA GLN A 83 -14.16 -4.22 -16.22
C GLN A 83 -14.14 -5.39 -17.23
N VAL A 84 -13.19 -6.32 -17.08
CA VAL A 84 -13.12 -7.52 -17.92
C VAL A 84 -14.30 -8.45 -17.66
N VAL A 85 -14.72 -8.60 -16.40
CA VAL A 85 -15.92 -9.38 -16.04
C VAL A 85 -17.16 -8.77 -16.69
N ASP A 86 -17.34 -7.45 -16.59
CA ASP A 86 -18.47 -6.74 -17.22
C ASP A 86 -18.47 -6.91 -18.75
N PHE A 87 -17.30 -6.82 -19.39
CA PHE A 87 -17.14 -7.05 -20.82
C PHE A 87 -17.60 -8.45 -21.26
N HIS A 88 -17.29 -9.50 -20.48
CA HIS A 88 -17.75 -10.86 -20.78
C HIS A 88 -19.25 -11.04 -20.50
N LEU A 89 -19.79 -10.41 -19.46
CA LEU A 89 -21.23 -10.43 -19.16
C LEU A 89 -22.05 -9.78 -20.28
N GLN A 90 -21.62 -8.63 -20.80
CA GLN A 90 -22.28 -7.95 -21.91
C GLN A 90 -22.32 -8.79 -23.20
N ARG A 91 -21.36 -9.71 -23.36
CA ARG A 91 -21.27 -10.62 -24.52
C ARG A 91 -21.97 -11.96 -24.29
N GLY A 92 -22.60 -12.16 -23.13
CA GLY A 92 -23.23 -13.43 -22.76
C GLY A 92 -22.23 -14.55 -22.48
N GLU A 93 -20.93 -14.24 -22.36
CA GLU A 93 -19.86 -15.21 -22.10
C GLU A 93 -19.75 -15.49 -20.59
N ILE A 94 -20.82 -16.02 -20.00
CA ILE A 94 -20.99 -16.18 -18.54
C ILE A 94 -19.89 -17.04 -17.93
N ASP A 95 -19.47 -18.12 -18.59
CA ASP A 95 -18.45 -19.03 -18.06
C ASP A 95 -17.08 -18.36 -17.95
N LYS A 96 -16.73 -17.50 -18.92
CA LYS A 96 -15.49 -16.73 -18.88
C LYS A 96 -15.55 -15.65 -17.81
N ALA A 97 -16.69 -14.97 -17.67
CA ALA A 97 -16.90 -14.00 -16.60
C ALA A 97 -16.71 -14.66 -15.21
N ARG A 98 -17.31 -15.84 -14.99
CA ARG A 98 -17.16 -16.60 -13.75
C ARG A 98 -15.72 -17.06 -13.49
N LEU A 99 -15.00 -17.48 -14.53
CA LEU A 99 -13.59 -17.86 -14.39
C LEU A 99 -12.71 -16.67 -14.00
N MET A 100 -12.92 -15.51 -14.62
CA MET A 100 -12.19 -14.28 -14.29
C MET A 100 -12.52 -13.78 -12.89
N MET A 101 -13.79 -13.87 -12.47
CA MET A 101 -14.22 -13.52 -11.12
C MET A 101 -13.52 -14.39 -10.07
N ARG A 102 -13.50 -15.71 -10.25
CA ARG A 102 -12.79 -16.63 -9.33
C ARG A 102 -11.29 -16.31 -9.24
N ARG A 103 -10.63 -16.03 -10.36
CA ARG A 103 -9.22 -15.63 -10.37
C ARG A 103 -8.98 -14.29 -9.65
N ALA A 104 -9.93 -13.36 -9.71
CA ALA A 104 -9.86 -12.10 -8.98
C ALA A 104 -10.03 -12.32 -7.47
N GLU A 105 -10.99 -13.17 -7.08
CA GLU A 105 -11.22 -13.57 -5.68
C GLU A 105 -10.00 -14.28 -5.08
N GLU A 106 -9.42 -15.24 -5.78
CA GLU A 106 -8.20 -15.94 -5.35
C GLU A 106 -7.03 -14.98 -5.15
N ARG A 107 -6.86 -14.01 -6.05
CA ARG A 107 -5.83 -12.98 -5.93
C ARG A 107 -6.07 -12.05 -4.76
N LEU A 108 -7.32 -11.66 -4.53
CA LEU A 108 -7.69 -10.83 -3.38
C LEU A 108 -7.45 -11.56 -2.06
N ALA A 109 -7.84 -12.83 -1.99
CA ALA A 109 -7.59 -13.68 -0.83
C ALA A 109 -6.08 -13.87 -0.56
N SER A 110 -5.29 -14.11 -1.60
CA SER A 110 -3.83 -14.19 -1.46
C SER A 110 -3.19 -12.88 -1.02
N ALA A 111 -3.70 -11.73 -1.49
CA ALA A 111 -3.20 -10.43 -1.08
C ALA A 111 -3.59 -10.10 0.38
N ALA A 112 -4.82 -10.43 0.79
CA ALA A 112 -5.28 -10.31 2.16
C ALA A 112 -4.47 -11.20 3.11
N ALA A 113 -4.24 -12.47 2.74
CA ALA A 113 -3.40 -13.38 3.52
C ALA A 113 -1.93 -12.90 3.60
N ALA A 114 -1.39 -12.30 2.54
CA ALA A 114 -0.06 -11.70 2.59
C ALA A 114 0.00 -10.45 3.50
N PHE A 115 -1.09 -9.67 3.54
CA PHE A 115 -1.25 -8.55 4.46
C PHE A 115 -1.33 -9.02 5.92
N GLU A 116 -2.15 -10.04 6.19
CA GLU A 116 -2.26 -10.67 7.51
C GLU A 116 -0.96 -11.33 7.95
N ALA A 117 -0.26 -12.03 7.07
CA ALA A 117 1.03 -12.65 7.36
C ALA A 117 2.14 -11.61 7.66
N LYS A 118 2.09 -10.43 7.02
CA LYS A 118 2.97 -9.30 7.35
C LYS A 118 2.61 -8.65 8.71
N SER A 119 1.41 -8.90 9.20
CA SER A 119 0.90 -8.47 10.52
C SER A 119 0.98 -9.55 11.61
N ALA A 120 1.50 -10.75 11.31
CA ALA A 120 1.33 -11.94 12.15
C ALA A 120 2.27 -12.05 13.39
N LYS A 121 3.06 -11.02 13.71
CA LYS A 121 3.54 -10.85 15.09
C LYS A 121 2.57 -9.88 15.77
N PRO A 122 1.95 -10.24 16.91
CA PRO A 122 1.20 -9.26 17.69
C PRO A 122 2.19 -8.15 18.02
N ARG A 123 2.01 -7.00 17.37
CA ARG A 123 2.91 -5.88 17.56
C ARG A 123 2.68 -5.39 18.98
N SER A 124 3.72 -5.43 19.80
CA SER A 124 3.62 -4.98 21.18
C SER A 124 3.77 -3.47 21.24
N ALA A 125 2.85 -2.81 21.94
CA ALA A 125 2.82 -1.37 22.10
C ALA A 125 2.84 -1.02 23.59
N LEU A 126 3.73 -0.10 23.98
CA LEU A 126 3.75 0.46 25.33
C LEU A 126 3.14 1.86 25.30
N VAL A 127 2.11 2.10 26.10
CA VAL A 127 1.45 3.40 26.24
C VAL A 127 1.87 4.05 27.54
N VAL A 128 2.30 5.30 27.48
CA VAL A 128 2.62 6.12 28.64
C VAL A 128 1.57 7.21 28.76
N ALA A 129 0.62 7.06 29.67
CA ALA A 129 -0.43 8.06 29.87
C ALA A 129 -0.69 8.29 31.37
N GLU A 130 -0.66 9.56 31.78
CA GLU A 130 -0.79 9.94 33.20
C GLU A 130 -2.19 9.64 33.75
N ASN A 131 -3.23 9.91 32.95
CA ASN A 131 -4.62 9.71 33.33
C ASN A 131 -5.08 8.28 33.06
N GLU A 132 -5.86 7.71 33.99
CA GLU A 132 -6.42 6.36 33.82
C GLU A 132 -7.43 6.27 32.66
N GLN A 133 -8.19 7.33 32.42
CA GLN A 133 -9.14 7.41 31.32
C GLN A 133 -8.44 7.34 29.96
N ASP A 134 -7.34 8.08 29.80
CA ASP A 134 -6.55 8.09 28.56
C ASP A 134 -5.82 6.77 28.35
N ARG A 135 -5.29 6.15 29.43
CA ARG A 135 -4.74 4.78 29.40
C ARG A 135 -5.77 3.78 28.88
N ARG A 136 -6.97 3.75 29.47
CA ARG A 136 -8.03 2.81 29.06
C ARG A 136 -8.45 3.02 27.61
N ARG A 137 -8.66 4.27 27.19
CA ARG A 137 -8.99 4.61 25.80
C ARG A 137 -7.92 4.08 24.83
N MET A 138 -6.65 4.29 25.14
CA MET A 138 -5.55 3.88 24.27
C MET A 138 -5.37 2.36 24.23
N ILE A 139 -5.51 1.67 25.38
CA ILE A 139 -5.53 0.20 25.45
C ILE A 139 -6.64 -0.33 24.56
N ASP A 140 -7.87 0.19 24.72
CA ASP A 140 -9.01 -0.25 23.93
C ASP A 140 -8.76 -0.02 22.43
N MET A 141 -8.35 1.19 22.03
CA MET A 141 -8.10 1.54 20.63
C MET A 141 -7.06 0.61 19.97
N LEU A 142 -5.90 0.45 20.61
CA LEU A 142 -4.79 -0.35 20.06
C LEU A 142 -5.07 -1.85 20.12
N SER A 143 -5.78 -2.33 21.14
CA SER A 143 -6.19 -3.73 21.23
C SER A 143 -7.17 -4.11 20.12
N HIS A 144 -8.13 -3.21 19.79
CA HIS A 144 -8.99 -3.40 18.62
C HIS A 144 -8.21 -3.39 17.30
N GLY A 145 -7.07 -2.69 17.26
CA GLY A 145 -6.11 -2.72 16.15
C GLY A 145 -5.22 -3.96 16.07
N GLY A 146 -5.35 -4.91 17.00
CA GLY A 146 -4.56 -6.15 17.02
C GLY A 146 -3.17 -6.03 17.66
N TYR A 147 -2.92 -4.96 18.41
CA TYR A 147 -1.68 -4.77 19.16
C TYR A 147 -1.80 -5.36 20.57
N ALA A 148 -0.70 -5.90 21.09
CA ALA A 148 -0.61 -6.29 22.50
C ALA A 148 -0.15 -5.06 23.29
N VAL A 149 -1.01 -4.51 24.16
CA VAL A 149 -0.79 -3.19 24.75
C VAL A 149 -0.50 -3.29 26.23
N ASP A 150 0.63 -2.73 26.65
CA ASP A 150 0.94 -2.47 28.04
C ASP A 150 0.85 -0.97 28.29
N ALA A 151 0.36 -0.56 29.47
CA ALA A 151 0.23 0.85 29.81
C ALA A 151 0.86 1.18 31.16
N VAL A 152 1.61 2.29 31.19
CA VAL A 152 2.28 2.82 32.38
C VAL A 152 1.86 4.27 32.60
N ALA A 153 2.01 4.76 33.84
CA ALA A 153 1.54 6.08 34.21
C ALA A 153 2.53 7.19 33.85
N ASP A 154 3.83 6.89 33.81
CA ASP A 154 4.86 7.90 33.59
C ASP A 154 6.06 7.39 32.78
N ALA A 155 6.92 8.33 32.39
CA ALA A 155 8.08 8.08 31.56
C ALA A 155 9.20 7.29 32.29
N GLU A 156 9.25 7.32 33.62
CA GLU A 156 10.22 6.56 34.42
C GLU A 156 9.81 5.09 34.59
N GLU A 157 8.52 4.85 34.81
CA GLU A 157 7.86 3.55 34.72
C GLU A 157 8.03 2.95 33.34
N ALA A 158 7.92 3.74 32.28
CA ALA A 158 8.21 3.27 30.92
C ALA A 158 9.64 2.74 30.79
N LEU A 159 10.64 3.47 31.30
CA LEU A 159 12.04 3.03 31.27
C LEU A 159 12.27 1.77 32.11
N ARG A 160 11.63 1.65 33.28
CA ARG A 160 11.67 0.43 34.10
C ARG A 160 11.02 -0.75 33.37
N TYR A 161 9.86 -0.53 32.78
CA TYR A 161 9.15 -1.54 32.01
C TYR A 161 10.00 -2.07 30.85
N LEU A 162 10.62 -1.16 30.09
CA LEU A 162 11.53 -1.48 28.99
C LEU A 162 12.82 -2.20 29.43
N ALA A 163 13.20 -2.10 30.70
CA ALA A 163 14.36 -2.79 31.26
C ALA A 163 14.03 -4.21 31.76
N GLU A 164 12.79 -4.44 32.19
CA GLU A 164 12.33 -5.70 32.79
C GLU A 164 11.61 -6.63 31.80
N HIS A 165 10.96 -6.07 30.79
CA HIS A 165 10.13 -6.81 29.82
C HIS A 165 10.77 -6.90 28.44
N ASP A 166 10.20 -7.75 27.59
CA ASP A 166 10.59 -7.85 26.18
C ASP A 166 10.38 -6.51 25.45
N ARG A 167 11.23 -6.24 24.46
CA ARG A 167 11.20 -4.99 23.70
C ARG A 167 9.85 -4.80 22.97
N PRO A 168 9.11 -3.71 23.19
CA PRO A 168 7.93 -3.40 22.41
C PRO A 168 8.32 -2.93 21.00
N ASP A 169 7.44 -3.13 20.01
CA ASP A 169 7.63 -2.62 18.66
C ASP A 169 7.40 -1.09 18.58
N MET A 170 6.56 -0.55 19.48
CA MET A 170 6.31 0.89 19.59
C MET A 170 6.10 1.36 21.03
N VAL A 171 6.39 2.63 21.28
CA VAL A 171 6.05 3.34 22.52
C VAL A 171 5.32 4.62 22.17
N ILE A 172 4.14 4.85 22.77
CA ILE A 172 3.32 6.04 22.59
C ILE A 172 3.30 6.83 23.89
N PHE A 173 3.77 8.07 23.84
CA PHE A 173 3.75 9.00 24.97
C PHE A 173 2.55 9.95 24.85
N ASP A 174 1.59 9.80 25.76
CA ASP A 174 0.44 10.67 25.98
C ASP A 174 0.60 11.43 27.31
N VAL A 175 1.67 12.22 27.40
CA VAL A 175 2.05 12.93 28.63
C VAL A 175 2.01 14.44 28.34
N ARG A 176 1.52 15.24 29.29
CA ARG A 176 1.45 16.70 29.11
C ARG A 176 2.82 17.36 29.20
N SER A 177 3.76 16.72 29.89
CA SER A 177 5.14 17.19 30.08
C SER A 177 6.03 16.79 28.89
N GLU A 178 6.38 17.78 28.05
CA GLU A 178 7.30 17.58 26.92
C GLU A 178 8.73 17.26 27.41
N GLU A 179 9.21 17.93 28.47
CA GLU A 179 10.59 17.78 28.99
C GLU A 179 10.90 16.35 29.47
N LYS A 180 9.98 15.74 30.22
CA LYS A 180 10.14 14.36 30.70
C LYS A 180 10.05 13.33 29.56
N THR A 181 9.20 13.62 28.57
CA THR A 181 9.04 12.77 27.38
C THR A 181 10.29 12.79 26.51
N ASP A 182 10.87 13.97 26.29
CA ASP A 182 12.10 14.15 25.52
C ASP A 182 13.31 13.49 26.21
N GLU A 183 13.41 13.58 27.54
CA GLU A 183 14.48 12.91 28.29
C GLU A 183 14.36 11.38 28.16
N ALA A 184 13.15 10.83 28.33
CA ALA A 184 12.91 9.40 28.19
C ALA A 184 13.21 8.90 26.77
N MET A 185 12.75 9.60 25.73
CA MET A 185 13.06 9.26 24.34
C MET A 185 14.56 9.32 24.04
N SER A 186 15.27 10.32 24.56
CA SER A 186 16.71 10.45 24.41
C SER A 186 17.46 9.29 25.08
N ARG A 187 17.02 8.87 26.27
CA ARG A 187 17.53 7.67 26.95
C ARG A 187 17.24 6.40 26.16
N ILE A 188 16.02 6.24 25.66
CA ILE A 188 15.62 5.06 24.87
C ILE A 188 16.51 4.91 23.63
N ARG A 189 16.88 6.02 22.99
CA ARG A 189 17.77 6.01 21.83
C ARG A 189 19.23 5.72 22.10
N LYS A 190 19.75 6.15 23.25
CA LYS A 190 21.15 5.95 23.60
C LYS A 190 21.45 4.47 23.85
N ASP A 191 20.44 3.70 24.22
CA ASP A 191 20.59 2.28 24.52
C ASP A 191 20.44 1.40 23.25
N PRO A 192 21.48 0.67 22.83
CA PRO A 192 21.43 -0.18 21.63
C PRO A 192 20.39 -1.29 21.72
N ARG A 193 20.00 -1.66 22.94
CA ARG A 193 18.99 -2.70 23.24
C ARG A 193 17.61 -2.33 22.73
N TRP A 194 17.31 -1.04 22.66
CA TRP A 194 16.04 -0.49 22.24
C TRP A 194 16.09 0.09 20.82
N ASN A 195 17.12 -0.25 20.07
CA ASN A 195 17.25 0.17 18.68
C ASN A 195 16.21 -0.58 17.83
N GLY A 196 15.37 0.18 17.13
CA GLY A 196 14.25 -0.33 16.32
C GLY A 196 12.86 -0.07 16.91
N ILE A 197 12.76 0.37 18.18
CA ILE A 197 11.50 0.79 18.77
C ILE A 197 11.03 2.08 18.09
N LYS A 198 9.76 2.12 17.67
CA LYS A 198 9.13 3.34 17.14
C LYS A 198 8.59 4.19 18.28
N LEU A 199 8.96 5.47 18.29
CA LEU A 199 8.56 6.41 19.33
C LEU A 199 7.48 7.33 18.78
N PHE A 200 6.34 7.39 19.46
CA PHE A 200 5.23 8.28 19.14
C PHE A 200 4.97 9.24 20.30
N THR A 201 4.65 10.49 19.99
CA THR A 201 4.26 11.50 21.00
C THR A 201 2.92 12.11 20.63
N LEU A 202 1.96 12.12 21.54
CA LEU A 202 0.68 12.80 21.38
C LEU A 202 0.82 14.24 21.89
N GLY A 203 0.67 15.21 20.99
CA GLY A 203 0.71 16.63 21.33
C GLY A 203 -0.57 17.36 20.93
N ASP A 204 -0.85 18.47 21.60
CA ASP A 204 -1.97 19.35 21.27
C ASP A 204 -1.60 20.26 20.08
N HIS A 205 -2.60 20.62 19.26
CA HIS A 205 -2.45 21.43 18.03
C HIS A 205 -1.64 22.74 18.18
N ARG A 206 -1.56 23.32 19.38
CA ARG A 206 -0.86 24.60 19.63
C ARG A 206 0.67 24.53 19.52
N ALA A 207 1.28 23.37 19.72
CA ALA A 207 2.72 23.21 19.58
C ALA A 207 3.16 23.09 18.10
N ALA A 208 2.26 22.68 17.21
CA ALA A 208 2.51 22.58 15.78
C ALA A 208 2.63 23.96 15.10
N GLU A 209 1.96 24.99 15.63
CA GLU A 209 2.03 26.37 15.14
C GLU A 209 3.32 27.11 15.55
N LEU A 210 3.99 26.69 16.62
CA LEU A 210 5.22 27.32 17.12
C LEU A 210 6.49 26.94 16.35
N GLY A 211 6.37 26.33 15.16
CA GLY A 211 7.51 26.14 14.26
C GLY A 211 8.55 25.14 14.75
N VAL A 212 8.25 24.33 15.76
CA VAL A 212 9.06 23.15 16.09
C VAL A 212 8.72 22.02 15.10
N ARG A 213 9.03 22.26 13.82
CA ARG A 213 9.28 21.18 12.86
C ARG A 213 10.55 20.49 13.30
N LEU A 214 10.45 19.59 14.28
CA LEU A 214 11.41 18.49 14.34
C LEU A 214 11.22 17.73 13.02
N SER A 215 12.17 17.95 12.12
CA SER A 215 12.11 17.41 10.78
C SER A 215 11.92 15.89 10.84
N PRO A 216 10.95 15.30 10.12
CA PRO A 216 10.63 13.87 10.17
C PRO A 216 11.81 12.93 9.86
N ARG A 217 12.94 13.46 9.37
CA ARG A 217 14.05 12.69 8.82
C ARG A 217 15.29 12.56 9.70
N GLN A 218 15.38 13.26 10.83
CA GLN A 218 16.60 13.21 11.66
C GLN A 218 16.45 12.52 13.01
N SER A 219 15.23 12.24 13.46
CA SER A 219 15.01 11.78 14.84
C SER A 219 13.92 10.73 15.00
N GLY A 220 13.51 9.96 13.99
CA GLY A 220 12.63 8.76 14.12
C GLY A 220 11.50 8.78 15.18
N ILE A 221 10.94 9.95 15.48
CA ILE A 221 9.89 10.22 16.47
C ILE A 221 8.71 10.73 15.65
N HIS A 222 7.57 10.10 15.81
CA HIS A 222 6.34 10.41 15.08
C HIS A 222 5.40 11.18 16.01
N ARG A 223 4.99 12.38 15.62
CA ARG A 223 4.07 13.19 16.43
C ARG A 223 2.64 12.96 15.95
N LEU A 224 1.78 12.55 16.87
CA LEU A 224 0.35 12.38 16.66
C LEU A 224 -0.40 13.49 17.39
N ASN A 225 -1.62 13.78 16.96
CA ASN A 225 -2.44 14.82 17.55
C ASN A 225 -3.43 14.21 18.56
N ARG A 226 -3.45 14.73 19.78
CA ARG A 226 -4.34 14.21 20.84
C ARG A 226 -5.82 14.40 20.51
N ASP A 227 -6.16 15.46 19.78
CA ASP A 227 -7.55 15.80 19.44
C ASP A 227 -8.12 14.99 18.26
N ASP A 228 -7.31 14.14 17.60
CA ASP A 228 -7.77 13.31 16.50
C ASP A 228 -8.68 12.16 16.99
N ASN A 229 -9.63 11.78 16.13
CA ASN A 229 -10.47 10.61 16.38
C ASN A 229 -9.64 9.31 16.38
N ASP A 230 -10.09 8.31 17.14
CA ASP A 230 -9.40 7.02 17.31
C ASP A 230 -9.08 6.34 15.96
N THR A 231 -9.99 6.39 14.99
CA THR A 231 -9.77 5.84 13.64
C THR A 231 -8.64 6.56 12.90
N THR A 232 -8.51 7.87 13.07
CA THR A 232 -7.45 8.67 12.43
C THR A 232 -6.09 8.35 13.05
N LEU A 233 -6.04 8.26 14.38
CA LEU A 233 -4.84 7.86 15.12
C LEU A 233 -4.38 6.46 14.72
N MET A 234 -5.31 5.50 14.66
CA MET A 234 -5.01 4.13 14.27
C MET A 234 -4.44 4.04 12.85
N ASN A 235 -5.07 4.73 11.90
CA ASN A 235 -4.59 4.77 10.51
C ASN A 235 -3.19 5.41 10.39
N ALA A 236 -2.90 6.45 11.18
CA ALA A 236 -1.59 7.09 11.19
C ALA A 236 -0.51 6.16 11.77
N ILE A 237 -0.82 5.45 12.85
CA ILE A 237 0.06 4.43 13.44
C ILE A 237 0.33 3.31 12.43
N ASP A 238 -0.71 2.77 11.81
CA ASP A 238 -0.57 1.68 10.84
C ASP A 238 0.25 2.08 9.61
N GLN A 239 0.06 3.30 9.08
CA GLN A 239 0.87 3.79 7.96
C GLN A 239 2.37 3.85 8.29
N GLU A 240 2.72 4.32 9.48
CA GLU A 240 4.12 4.45 9.91
C GLU A 240 4.74 3.09 10.25
N MET A 241 3.94 2.16 10.78
CA MET A 241 4.35 0.78 11.02
C MET A 241 4.53 -0.01 9.71
N ILE A 242 3.73 0.28 8.67
CA ILE A 242 3.84 -0.37 7.34
C ILE A 242 5.01 0.20 6.53
N GLY A 243 5.30 1.51 6.63
CA GLY A 243 6.34 2.19 5.86
C GLY A 243 7.79 1.78 6.18
N SER A 244 8.01 0.94 7.21
CA SER A 244 9.34 0.51 7.67
C SER A 244 9.71 -0.95 7.35
N ALA A 245 8.93 -1.65 6.50
CA ALA A 245 9.19 -3.04 6.10
C ALA A 245 9.26 -3.24 4.58
#